data_AF-A0A834AKC7-F1
#
_entry.id   AF-A0A834AKC7-F1
#
_cell.length_a   1.000
_cell.length_b   1.000
_cell.length_c   1.000
_cell.angle_alpha   90.00
_cell.angle_beta   90.00
_cell.angle_gamma   90.00
#
_symmetry.space_group_name_H-M   'P 1'
#
loop_
_entity.id
_entity.type
_entity.pdbx_description
1 polymer ?
#
loop_
_entity_poly.entity_id
_entity_poly.type
_entity_poly.pdbx_seq_one_letter_code
_entity_poly.pdbx_strand_id
1 'polypeptide(L)'
;MAAPGMILLPVIMERLEKLRFMQKVKVLHAPLQVMLCGCFLIFMVPVACGLFPQKCELPASYLEPQLRDAIKANYGELVPSVYFNKGL
;
A
#
# COMPACT_ATOMS: atom_id res chain seq x y z
N MET A 1 1.94 2.42 1.86
CA MET A 1 1.77 3.43 2.94
C MET A 1 2.75 3.10 4.07
N ALA A 2 3.49 4.07 4.62
CA ALA A 2 4.49 3.83 5.68
C ALA A 2 4.07 4.32 7.08
N ALA A 3 2.96 5.06 7.19
CA ALA A 3 2.60 5.78 8.41
C ALA A 3 2.40 4.89 9.67
N PRO A 4 1.75 3.72 9.60
CA PRO A 4 1.61 2.85 10.77
C PRO A 4 2.93 2.36 11.36
N GLY A 5 3.88 1.96 10.50
CA GLY A 5 5.21 1.58 10.96
C GLY A 5 5.95 2.75 11.61
N MET A 6 5.86 3.95 11.02
CA MET A 6 6.55 5.14 11.54
C MET A 6 5.96 5.71 12.84
N ILE A 7 4.68 5.45 13.13
CA ILE A 7 3.99 5.96 14.33
C ILE A 7 3.98 4.91 15.46
N LEU A 8 3.64 3.65 15.15
CA LEU A 8 3.48 2.61 16.16
C LEU A 8 4.81 2.07 16.66
N LEU A 9 5.82 1.94 15.78
CA LEU A 9 7.09 1.35 16.14
C LEU A 9 7.84 2.14 17.22
N PRO A 10 7.95 3.49 17.15
CA PRO A 10 8.60 4.27 18.22
C PRO A 10 7.90 4.10 19.57
N VAL A 11 6.56 4.08 19.58
CA VAL A 11 5.77 3.89 20.81
C VAL A 11 5.99 2.52 21.41
N ILE A 12 6.02 1.46 20.58
CA ILE A 12 6.31 0.10 21.04
C ILE A 12 7.75 0.00 21.57
N MET A 13 8.72 0.58 20.87
CA MET A 13 10.12 0.56 21.31
C MET A 13 10.32 1.29 22.64
N GLU A 14 9.70 2.45 22.84
CA GLU A 14 9.78 3.17 24.12
C GLU A 14 9.27 2.32 25.30
N ARG A 15 8.30 1.43 25.06
CA ARG A 15 7.80 0.49 26.08
C ARG A 15 8.74 -0.69 26.29
N LEU A 16 9.29 -1.25 25.21
CA LEU A 16 10.21 -2.39 25.27
C LEU A 16 11.55 -2.02 25.93
N GLU A 17 12.07 -0.81 25.68
CA GLU A 17 13.33 -0.33 26.27
C GLU A 17 13.29 -0.20 27.80
N LYS A 18 12.08 -0.07 28.39
CA LYS A 18 11.90 -0.04 29.85
C LYS A 18 12.07 -1.42 30.51
N LEU A 19 12.11 -2.51 29.73
CA LEU A 19 12.31 -3.86 30.25
C LEU A 19 13.78 -4.09 30.60
N ARG A 20 14.04 -4.66 31.80
CA ARG A 20 15.42 -4.95 32.28
C ARG A 20 16.25 -5.79 31.30
N PHE A 21 15.60 -6.68 30.54
CA PHE A 21 16.26 -7.49 29.51
C PHE A 21 16.83 -6.63 28.37
N MET A 22 16.04 -5.67 27.87
CA MET A 22 16.45 -4.74 26.81
C MET A 22 17.54 -3.76 27.27
N GLN A 23 17.54 -3.40 28.55
CA GLN A 23 18.60 -2.57 29.14
C GLN A 23 19.93 -3.30 29.25
N LYS A 24 19.89 -4.62 29.49
CA LYS A 24 21.08 -5.48 29.61
C LYS A 24 21.67 -5.86 28.25
N VAL A 25 20.83 -6.05 27.23
CA VAL A 25 21.25 -6.52 25.89
C VAL A 25 20.97 -5.48 24.82
N LYS A 26 21.78 -4.42 24.80
CA LYS A 26 21.63 -3.30 23.84
C LYS A 26 21.84 -3.71 22.37
N VAL A 27 22.59 -4.78 22.11
CA VAL A 27 22.84 -5.29 20.74
C VAL A 27 21.54 -5.78 20.07
N LEU A 28 20.51 -6.14 20.85
CA LEU A 28 19.24 -6.64 20.33
C LEU A 28 18.32 -5.54 19.76
N HIS A 29 18.66 -4.26 19.98
CA HIS A 29 17.83 -3.13 19.55
C HIS A 29 17.65 -3.08 18.03
N ALA A 30 18.75 -3.10 17.28
CA ALA A 30 18.71 -3.02 15.82
C ALA A 30 17.99 -4.22 15.18
N PRO A 31 18.31 -5.49 15.53
CA PRO A 31 17.57 -6.65 15.02
C PRO A 31 16.07 -6.59 15.32
N LEU A 32 15.69 -6.18 16.53
CA LEU A 32 14.28 -6.11 16.91
C LEU A 32 13.54 -5.01 16.15
N GLN A 33 14.17 -3.84 15.97
CA GLN A 33 13.58 -2.76 15.17
C GLN A 33 13.39 -3.17 13.70
N VAL A 34 14.40 -3.82 13.11
CA VAL A 34 14.32 -4.34 11.73
C VAL A 34 13.22 -5.39 11.61
N MET A 35 13.10 -6.31 12.56
CA MET A 35 12.06 -7.34 12.56
C MET A 35 10.67 -6.72 12.65
N LEU A 36 10.43 -5.80 13.60
CA LEU A 36 9.14 -5.15 13.76
C LEU A 36 8.77 -4.29 12.53
N CYS A 37 9.71 -3.52 11.98
CA CYS A 37 9.53 -2.83 10.70
C CYS A 37 9.12 -3.81 9.59
N GLY A 38 9.85 -4.91 9.45
CA GLY A 38 9.57 -5.95 8.45
C GLY A 38 8.16 -6.52 8.60
N CYS A 39 7.74 -6.85 9.82
CA CYS A 39 6.40 -7.30 10.11
C CYS A 39 5.35 -6.27 9.67
N PHE A 40 5.51 -4.99 10.04
CA PHE A 40 4.58 -3.95 9.60
C PHE A 40 4.49 -3.90 8.07
N LEU A 41 5.62 -3.89 7.36
CA LEU A 41 5.65 -3.83 5.90
C LEU A 41 4.91 -5.01 5.25
N ILE A 42 5.10 -6.23 5.76
CA ILE A 42 4.44 -7.45 5.24
C ILE A 42 2.91 -7.33 5.32
N PHE A 43 2.37 -6.80 6.42
CA PHE A 43 0.92 -6.66 6.59
C PHE A 43 0.35 -5.41 5.94
N MET A 44 1.12 -4.32 5.87
CA MET A 44 0.66 -3.05 5.32
C MET A 44 0.30 -3.14 3.84
N VAL A 45 1.07 -3.89 3.05
CA VAL A 45 0.85 -4.03 1.60
C VAL A 45 -0.50 -4.69 1.28
N PRO A 46 -0.83 -5.90 1.76
CA PRO A 46 -2.11 -6.52 1.47
C PRO A 46 -3.29 -5.72 2.06
N VAL A 47 -3.12 -5.08 3.21
CA VAL A 47 -4.16 -4.21 3.80
C VAL A 47 -4.42 -2.99 2.92
N ALA A 48 -3.37 -2.34 2.38
CA ALA A 48 -3.54 -1.22 1.47
C ALA A 48 -4.21 -1.66 0.16
N CYS A 49 -3.82 -2.82 -0.39
CA CYS A 49 -4.47 -3.39 -1.57
C CYS A 49 -5.94 -3.74 -1.35
N GLY A 50 -6.32 -4.10 -0.12
CA GLY A 50 -7.72 -4.37 0.25
C GLY A 50 -8.54 -3.11 0.55
N LEU A 51 -7.92 -2.08 1.15
CA LEU A 51 -8.57 -0.79 1.44
C LEU A 51 -8.80 0.05 0.19
N PHE A 52 -7.85 0.03 -0.75
CA PHE A 52 -7.93 0.81 -1.98
C PHE A 52 -8.24 -0.11 -3.17
N PRO A 53 -9.37 0.12 -3.87
CA PRO A 53 -9.78 -0.74 -4.98
C PRO A 53 -8.71 -0.72 -6.07
N GLN A 54 -8.13 -1.89 -6.32
CA GLN A 54 -7.08 -2.05 -7.34
C GLN A 54 -7.65 -1.91 -8.75
N LYS A 55 -8.92 -2.28 -8.95
CA LYS A 55 -9.64 -2.09 -10.21
C LYS A 55 -10.50 -0.83 -10.11
N CYS A 56 -10.19 0.16 -10.92
CA CYS A 56 -10.94 1.41 -11.02
C CYS A 56 -11.74 1.45 -12.32
N GLU A 57 -12.92 2.08 -12.26
CA GLU A 57 -13.76 2.35 -13.42
C GLU A 57 -13.54 3.80 -13.88
N LEU A 58 -13.44 4.01 -15.19
CA LEU A 58 -13.36 5.32 -15.80
C LEU A 58 -14.33 5.40 -16.98
N PRO A 59 -15.20 6.43 -17.07
CA PRO A 59 -16.07 6.55 -18.23
C PRO A 59 -15.25 6.78 -19.50
N ALA A 60 -15.65 6.14 -20.59
CA ALA A 60 -14.90 6.21 -21.86
C ALA A 60 -14.79 7.64 -22.42
N SER A 61 -15.70 8.54 -22.03
CA SER A 61 -15.67 9.96 -22.37
C SER A 61 -14.45 10.72 -21.84
N TYR A 62 -13.84 10.24 -20.75
CA TYR A 62 -12.66 10.85 -20.12
C TYR A 62 -11.34 10.43 -20.77
N LEU A 63 -11.36 9.44 -21.67
CA LEU A 63 -10.16 8.96 -22.35
C LEU A 63 -9.65 9.95 -23.39
N GLU A 64 -8.38 9.84 -23.78
CA GLU A 64 -7.83 10.61 -24.87
C GLU A 64 -8.54 10.28 -26.21
N PRO A 65 -8.66 11.24 -27.15
CA PRO A 65 -9.38 11.02 -28.41
C PRO A 65 -8.90 9.79 -29.19
N GLN A 66 -7.57 9.60 -29.26
CA GLN A 66 -6.96 8.45 -29.96
C GLN A 66 -7.42 7.10 -29.37
N LEU A 67 -7.52 7.01 -28.04
CA LEU A 67 -8.02 5.81 -27.36
C LEU A 67 -9.52 5.62 -27.57
N ARG A 68 -10.31 6.70 -27.58
CA ARG A 68 -11.75 6.64 -27.87
C ARG A 68 -12.01 6.12 -29.28
N ASP A 69 -11.27 6.63 -30.26
CA ASP A 69 -11.39 6.21 -31.66
C ASP A 69 -11.01 4.74 -31.84
N ALA A 70 -9.93 4.31 -31.18
CA ALA A 70 -9.54 2.90 -31.15
C ALA A 70 -10.61 2.00 -30.52
N ILE A 71 -11.21 2.41 -29.39
CA ILE A 71 -12.29 1.66 -28.74
C ILE A 71 -13.51 1.59 -29.65
N LYS A 72 -13.91 2.72 -30.26
CA LYS A 72 -15.04 2.76 -31.21
C LYS A 72 -14.82 1.84 -32.41
N ALA A 73 -13.60 1.81 -32.96
CA ALA A 73 -13.26 0.97 -34.10
C ALA A 73 -13.28 -0.53 -33.76
N ASN A 74 -12.85 -0.92 -32.55
CA ASN A 74 -12.75 -2.33 -32.15
C ASN A 74 -14.02 -2.89 -31.50
N TYR A 75 -14.79 -2.05 -30.79
CA TYR A 75 -15.90 -2.48 -29.93
C TYR A 75 -17.22 -1.73 -30.17
N GLY A 76 -17.25 -0.72 -31.06
CA GLY A 76 -18.42 0.11 -31.35
C GLY A 76 -18.64 1.28 -30.37
N GLU A 77 -19.68 2.09 -30.60
CA GLU A 77 -19.94 3.32 -29.83
C GLU A 77 -20.53 3.11 -28.42
N LEU A 78 -20.92 1.88 -28.08
CA LEU A 78 -21.74 1.57 -26.90
C LEU A 78 -20.93 1.33 -25.62
N VAL A 79 -19.60 1.49 -25.62
CA VAL A 79 -18.76 1.22 -24.43
C VAL A 79 -18.83 2.40 -23.44
N PRO A 80 -19.53 2.27 -22.29
CA PRO A 80 -19.75 3.42 -21.40
C PRO A 80 -18.56 3.67 -20.47
N SER A 81 -17.88 2.62 -20.04
CA SER A 81 -16.77 2.67 -19.07
C SER A 81 -15.70 1.64 -19.40
N VAL A 82 -14.46 1.97 -19.05
CA VAL A 82 -13.31 1.07 -19.07
C VAL A 82 -12.84 0.81 -17.65
N TYR A 83 -12.16 -0.32 -17.46
CA TYR A 83 -11.56 -0.67 -16.19
C TYR A 83 -10.05 -0.77 -16.31
N PHE A 84 -9.34 -0.24 -15.33
CA PHE A 84 -7.90 -0.29 -15.28
C PHE A 84 -7.41 -0.64 -13.88
N ASN A 85 -6.20 -1.19 -13.80
CA ASN A 85 -5.55 -1.38 -12.52
C ASN A 85 -4.92 -0.06 -12.09
N LYS A 86 -5.24 0.43 -10.89
CA LYS A 86 -4.72 1.69 -10.35
C LYS A 86 -3.20 1.62 -10.06
N GLY A 87 -2.66 0.42 -9.95
CA GLY A 87 -1.28 0.18 -9.52
C GLY A 87 -1.12 0.24 -8.01
N LEU A 88 0.05 -0.22 -7.56
CA LEU A 88 0.57 -0.08 -6.20
C LEU A 88 1.42 1.19 -6.09
#